data_AF-A0AAX3Y8Y6-F1
#
_entry.id   AF-A0AAX3Y8Y6-F1
#
_cell.length_a   1.000
_cell.length_b   1.000
_cell.length_c   1.000
_cell.angle_alpha   90.00
_cell.angle_beta   90.00
_cell.angle_gamma   90.00
#
_symmetry.space_group_name_H-M   'P 1'
#
loop_
_entity.id
_entity.type
_entity.pdbx_description
1 polymer ?
#
loop_
_entity_poly.entity_id
_entity_poly.type
_entity_poly.pdbx_seq_one_letter_code
_entity_poly.pdbx_strand_id
1 'polypeptide(L)'
;MLAGDVAELTRLGDETSVLPVIVFPYRPALRRIGKSQLDILGGSHVSRLTVRKIIAHIEEIQSVAGQSDDGGPLRKVAVCAVVSNPYAGKGFVSDLSEIIEASAEIGTNIGKEALSLLGSPAESYGKAGLVGTSGEQEHINAAVTSIFGNAFRDAIGGGDAWITSVTKPAAADATIDVPLAFKDEIWVRSHYDAITVHIPDAPHSDELVVIAAVSNRGRINARVGGLSKTEFAERNGS
;
A
#
# COMPACT_ATOMS: atom_id res chain seq x y z
N MET A 1 -50.56 -44.75 11.31
CA MET A 1 -51.66 -44.53 12.28
C MET A 1 -51.51 -43.09 12.78
N LEU A 2 -52.35 -42.19 12.24
CA LEU A 2 -52.70 -40.80 12.66
C LEU A 2 -51.56 -39.76 12.78
N ALA A 3 -51.68 -38.48 12.41
CA ALA A 3 -52.63 -37.70 11.60
C ALA A 3 -52.09 -36.24 11.47
N GLY A 4 -52.57 -35.53 10.45
CA GLY A 4 -52.67 -34.06 10.36
C GLY A 4 -51.48 -33.32 9.74
N ASP A 5 -51.63 -32.32 8.87
CA ASP A 5 -52.75 -31.78 8.08
C ASP A 5 -52.10 -30.85 7.03
N VAL A 6 -52.73 -30.69 5.87
CA VAL A 6 -52.28 -29.81 4.77
C VAL A 6 -53.22 -28.61 4.71
N ALA A 7 -52.70 -27.38 4.70
CA ALA A 7 -53.34 -26.24 4.03
C ALA A 7 -52.37 -25.06 3.83
N GLU A 8 -52.35 -24.56 2.60
CA GLU A 8 -51.77 -23.29 2.13
C GLU A 8 -52.25 -22.07 2.93
N LEU A 9 -51.45 -20.98 2.94
CA LEU A 9 -51.88 -19.69 2.35
C LEU A 9 -50.81 -18.57 2.43
N THR A 10 -50.61 -17.94 1.26
CA THR A 10 -50.34 -16.51 1.02
C THR A 10 -48.90 -15.97 1.03
N ARG A 11 -48.43 -15.62 -0.18
CA ARG A 11 -47.40 -14.60 -0.43
C ARG A 11 -47.93 -13.21 -0.06
N LEU A 12 -47.15 -12.41 0.66
CA LEU A 12 -47.13 -10.94 0.51
C LEU A 12 -45.90 -10.34 1.23
N GLY A 13 -44.93 -9.92 0.42
CA GLY A 13 -44.05 -8.75 0.56
C GLY A 13 -43.27 -8.53 1.86
N ASP A 14 -41.96 -8.80 1.80
CA ASP A 14 -40.93 -7.87 2.32
C ASP A 14 -39.58 -8.17 1.65
N GLU A 15 -39.29 -7.51 0.51
CA GLU A 15 -37.96 -7.49 -0.08
C GLU A 15 -37.22 -6.22 0.36
N THR A 16 -36.75 -6.19 1.61
CA THR A 16 -35.54 -5.45 1.93
C THR A 16 -34.35 -6.39 1.77
N SER A 17 -33.77 -6.41 0.57
CA SER A 17 -32.51 -7.08 0.29
C SER A 17 -31.37 -6.34 1.00
N VAL A 18 -31.21 -6.59 2.30
CA VAL A 18 -30.00 -6.25 3.04
C VAL A 18 -28.89 -7.17 2.54
N LEU A 19 -28.02 -6.64 1.67
CA LEU A 19 -26.76 -7.28 1.32
C LEU A 19 -25.98 -7.56 2.61
N PRO A 20 -25.46 -8.78 2.82
CA PRO A 20 -24.70 -9.08 4.02
C PRO A 20 -23.41 -8.25 4.03
N VAL A 21 -23.25 -7.41 5.06
CA VAL A 21 -21.97 -6.79 5.40
C VAL A 21 -21.03 -7.91 5.81
N ILE A 22 -20.17 -8.35 4.90
CA ILE A 22 -19.09 -9.30 5.20
C ILE A 22 -18.03 -8.54 5.99
N VAL A 23 -18.14 -8.60 7.32
CA VAL A 23 -17.08 -8.12 8.22
C VAL A 23 -15.95 -9.16 8.19
N PHE A 24 -14.86 -8.85 7.49
CA PHE A 24 -13.62 -9.61 7.63
C PHE A 24 -13.05 -9.36 9.04
N PRO A 25 -12.87 -10.39 9.89
CA PRO A 25 -12.25 -10.20 11.19
C PRO A 25 -10.77 -9.89 11.00
N TYR A 26 -10.38 -8.63 11.18
CA TYR A 26 -8.98 -8.23 11.34
C TYR A 26 -8.40 -8.95 12.56
N ARG A 27 -7.48 -9.90 12.33
CA ARG A 27 -6.71 -10.56 13.39
C ARG A 27 -5.29 -9.99 13.37
N PRO A 28 -4.90 -9.12 14.31
CA PRO A 28 -3.51 -8.70 14.41
C PRO A 28 -2.68 -9.88 14.92
N ALA A 29 -1.76 -10.38 14.08
CA ALA A 29 -0.71 -11.29 14.52
C ALA A 29 0.34 -10.49 15.30
N LEU A 30 0.05 -10.16 16.57
CA LEU A 30 1.05 -9.66 17.51
C LEU A 30 2.02 -10.80 17.87
N ARG A 31 3.00 -11.07 16.99
CA ARG A 31 4.18 -11.85 17.39
C ARG A 31 5.07 -10.95 18.24
N ARG A 32 5.02 -11.18 19.55
CA ARG A 32 6.02 -10.71 20.51
C ARG A 32 7.35 -11.33 20.10
N ILE A 33 8.23 -10.55 19.45
CA ILE A 33 9.60 -10.97 19.16
C ILE A 33 10.29 -11.11 20.51
N GLY A 34 10.52 -12.36 20.93
CA GLY A 34 11.39 -12.66 22.06
C GLY A 34 12.80 -12.17 21.74
N LYS A 35 13.42 -11.48 22.70
CA LYS A 35 14.87 -11.20 22.65
C LYS A 35 15.60 -12.53 22.57
N SER A 36 16.14 -12.88 21.41
CA SER A 36 17.17 -13.91 21.33
C SER A 36 18.10 -13.68 20.15
N GLN A 37 19.39 -13.60 20.48
CA GLN A 37 20.50 -14.02 19.64
C GLN A 37 21.01 -12.99 18.60
N LEU A 38 21.31 -11.77 19.04
CA LEU A 38 22.05 -10.77 18.26
C LEU A 38 23.39 -10.33 18.91
N ASP A 39 23.80 -10.90 20.04
CA ASP A 39 25.03 -10.47 20.76
C ASP A 39 26.21 -11.45 20.65
N ILE A 40 26.16 -12.42 19.73
CA ILE A 40 27.27 -13.36 19.53
C ILE A 40 27.56 -13.42 18.04
N LEU A 41 28.80 -13.04 17.69
CA LEU A 41 29.35 -12.75 16.36
C LEU A 41 29.21 -11.28 15.97
N GLY A 42 30.33 -10.55 15.98
CA GLY A 42 30.42 -9.11 15.73
C GLY A 42 29.67 -8.69 14.46
N GLY A 43 28.53 -8.04 14.66
CA GLY A 43 27.61 -7.64 13.61
C GLY A 43 27.78 -6.17 13.28
N SER A 44 27.89 -5.87 11.98
CA SER A 44 27.61 -4.56 11.41
C SER A 44 26.35 -3.97 12.06
N HIS A 45 26.43 -2.73 12.56
CA HIS A 45 25.26 -2.00 13.02
C HIS A 45 24.22 -2.01 11.89
N VAL A 46 23.12 -2.76 12.05
CA VAL A 46 21.97 -2.64 11.15
C VAL A 46 21.29 -1.33 11.52
N SER A 47 21.50 -0.30 10.70
CA SER A 47 20.83 1.00 10.81
C SER A 47 19.31 0.76 10.85
N ARG A 48 18.64 1.18 11.94
CA ARG A 48 17.20 0.96 12.14
C ARG A 48 16.52 2.26 12.52
N LEU A 49 15.59 2.72 11.68
CA LEU A 49 14.74 3.86 12.00
C LEU A 49 13.65 3.45 12.99
N THR A 50 13.35 4.32 13.96
CA THR A 50 12.29 4.05 14.93
C THR A 50 10.93 4.36 14.31
N VAL A 51 10.06 3.35 14.25
CA VAL A 51 8.68 3.50 13.77
C VAL A 51 7.81 3.98 14.93
N ARG A 52 7.26 5.20 14.83
CA ARG A 52 6.27 5.72 15.79
C ARG A 52 4.88 5.17 15.52
N LYS A 53 4.50 5.08 14.24
CA LYS A 53 3.13 4.77 13.82
C LYS A 53 3.09 4.07 12.47
N ILE A 54 2.18 3.11 12.32
CA ILE A 54 1.74 2.57 11.03
C ILE A 54 0.27 2.92 10.84
N ILE A 55 -0.11 3.40 9.65
CA ILE A 55 -1.50 3.64 9.26
C ILE A 55 -1.73 3.02 7.88
N ALA A 56 -2.94 2.51 7.65
CA ALA A 56 -3.37 2.07 6.33
C ALA A 56 -4.64 2.80 5.89
N HIS A 57 -4.70 3.15 4.60
CA HIS A 57 -5.89 3.64 3.92
C HIS A 57 -6.34 2.57 2.93
N ILE A 58 -7.64 2.25 2.96
CA ILE A 58 -8.26 1.29 2.03
C ILE A 58 -9.39 2.03 1.33
N GLU A 59 -9.31 2.09 0.00
CA GLU A 59 -10.35 2.62 -0.87
C GLU A 59 -10.94 1.47 -1.69
N GLU A 60 -12.26 1.31 -1.66
CA GLU A 60 -12.98 0.37 -2.52
C GLU A 60 -13.95 1.11 -3.44
N ILE A 61 -13.71 1.00 -4.73
CA ILE A 61 -14.54 1.59 -5.77
C ILE A 61 -15.43 0.49 -6.32
N GLN A 62 -16.74 0.59 -6.04
CA GLN A 62 -17.75 -0.38 -6.45
C GLN A 62 -18.25 -0.13 -7.89
N SER A 63 -18.34 1.14 -8.27
CA SER A 63 -18.77 1.56 -9.61
C SER A 63 -18.21 2.94 -9.95
N VAL A 64 -18.13 3.26 -11.24
CA VAL A 64 -17.74 4.57 -11.75
C VAL A 64 -18.77 5.02 -12.78
N ALA A 65 -19.29 6.24 -12.63
CA ALA A 65 -20.34 6.78 -13.50
C ALA A 65 -21.58 5.86 -13.62
N GLY A 66 -21.95 5.17 -12.52
CA GLY A 66 -23.09 4.27 -12.47
C GLY A 66 -22.89 2.92 -13.15
N GLN A 67 -21.67 2.58 -13.56
CA GLN A 67 -21.33 1.29 -14.18
C GLN A 67 -20.26 0.53 -13.38
N SER A 68 -20.37 -0.79 -13.39
CA SER A 68 -19.39 -1.76 -12.90
C SER A 68 -19.19 -2.84 -13.97
N ASP A 69 -18.22 -3.72 -13.77
CA ASP A 69 -18.00 -4.91 -14.59
C ASP A 69 -17.91 -6.17 -13.71
N ASP A 70 -17.70 -7.34 -14.33
CA ASP A 70 -17.66 -8.64 -13.66
C ASP A 70 -16.35 -8.88 -12.87
N GLY A 71 -15.39 -7.96 -12.91
CA GLY A 71 -14.10 -8.10 -12.22
C GLY A 71 -14.14 -7.72 -10.73
N GLY A 72 -15.32 -7.37 -10.20
CA GLY A 72 -15.50 -6.95 -8.80
C GLY A 72 -14.92 -5.56 -8.48
N PRO A 73 -14.91 -5.15 -7.20
CA PRO A 73 -14.48 -3.81 -6.80
C PRO A 73 -13.00 -3.54 -7.09
N LEU A 74 -12.68 -2.32 -7.50
CA LEU A 74 -11.29 -1.83 -7.50
C LEU A 74 -10.93 -1.44 -6.06
N ARG A 75 -10.03 -2.21 -5.46
CA ARG A 75 -9.48 -1.94 -4.13
C ARG A 75 -8.07 -1.38 -4.27
N LYS A 76 -7.82 -0.28 -3.56
CA LYS A 76 -6.49 0.34 -3.40
C LYS A 76 -6.15 0.36 -1.92
N VAL A 77 -4.90 0.04 -1.60
CA VAL A 77 -4.38 0.08 -0.23
C VAL A 77 -3.11 0.90 -0.22
N ALA A 78 -3.03 1.88 0.68
CA ALA A 78 -1.79 2.58 0.99
C ALA A 78 -1.42 2.36 2.45
N VAL A 79 -0.19 1.91 2.72
CA VAL A 79 0.35 1.73 4.06
C VAL A 79 1.47 2.74 4.29
N CYS A 80 1.40 3.45 5.41
CA CYS A 80 2.28 4.54 5.78
C CYS A 80 3.03 4.20 7.06
N ALA A 81 4.36 4.28 7.02
CA ALA A 81 5.20 4.22 8.20
C ALA A 81 5.69 5.61 8.57
N VAL A 82 5.33 6.07 9.76
CA VAL A 82 5.87 7.30 10.36
C VAL A 82 7.10 6.93 11.17
N VAL A 83 8.26 7.43 10.74
CA VAL A 83 9.56 7.06 11.29
C VAL A 83 10.36 8.30 11.69
N SER A 84 11.22 8.14 12.69
CA SER A 84 12.17 9.19 13.09
C SER A 84 13.11 9.57 11.95
N ASN A 85 13.34 10.86 11.73
CA ASN A 85 14.38 11.36 10.83
C ASN A 85 15.69 11.61 11.62
N PRO A 86 16.75 10.79 11.45
CA PRO A 86 18.00 10.94 12.19
C PRO A 86 18.76 12.22 11.83
N TYR A 87 18.40 12.90 10.74
CA TYR A 87 19.07 14.10 10.25
C TYR A 87 18.27 15.39 10.45
N ALA A 88 17.13 15.32 11.13
CA ALA A 88 16.33 16.49 11.43
C ALA A 88 17.14 17.56 12.20
N GLY A 89 17.12 18.80 11.71
CA GLY A 89 17.75 19.96 12.32
C GLY A 89 19.28 20.00 12.22
N LYS A 90 19.92 19.04 11.53
CA LYS A 90 21.39 18.94 11.43
C LYS A 90 22.00 19.81 10.32
N GLY A 91 21.18 20.49 9.51
CA GLY A 91 21.64 21.17 8.30
C GLY A 91 21.99 20.17 7.20
N PHE A 92 23.01 20.47 6.41
CA PHE A 92 23.45 19.59 5.33
C PHE A 92 24.20 18.36 5.88
N VAL A 93 23.72 17.17 5.52
CA VAL A 93 24.38 15.88 5.82
C VAL A 93 24.72 15.21 4.49
N SER A 94 26.01 14.99 4.23
CA SER A 94 26.47 14.44 2.95
C SER A 94 26.24 12.94 2.79
N ASP A 95 26.13 12.21 3.89
CA ASP A 95 25.95 10.76 3.92
C ASP A 95 24.61 10.40 4.56
N LEU A 96 23.72 9.84 3.75
CA LEU A 96 22.36 9.46 4.13
C LEU A 96 22.20 7.95 4.31
N SER A 97 23.30 7.21 4.41
CA SER A 97 23.31 5.74 4.43
C SER A 97 22.45 5.14 5.54
N GLU A 98 22.33 5.80 6.70
CA GLU A 98 21.50 5.32 7.81
C GLU A 98 20.02 5.16 7.41
N ILE A 99 19.46 6.12 6.66
CA ILE A 99 18.09 6.06 6.15
C ILE A 99 18.01 5.03 5.01
N ILE A 100 18.98 5.04 4.09
CA ILE A 100 19.00 4.19 2.89
C ILE A 100 19.03 2.71 3.28
N GLU A 101 19.91 2.32 4.20
CA GLU A 101 20.05 0.94 4.68
C GLU A 101 18.81 0.47 5.44
N ALA A 102 18.28 1.33 6.33
CA ALA A 102 17.09 1.02 7.11
C ALA A 102 15.81 0.88 6.25
N SER A 103 15.80 1.48 5.04
CA SER A 103 14.63 1.52 4.17
C SER A 103 14.17 0.14 3.68
N ALA A 104 15.06 -0.86 3.62
CA ALA A 104 14.72 -2.22 3.22
C ALA A 104 13.72 -2.89 4.20
N GLU A 105 13.97 -2.75 5.51
CA GLU A 105 13.08 -3.32 6.55
C GLU A 105 11.70 -2.65 6.47
N ILE A 106 11.67 -1.32 6.30
CA ILE A 106 10.44 -0.55 6.17
C ILE A 106 9.66 -1.02 4.94
N GLY A 107 10.29 -1.07 3.76
CA GLY A 107 9.67 -1.49 2.51
C GLY A 107 9.08 -2.89 2.58
N THR A 108 9.82 -3.83 3.19
CA THR A 108 9.32 -5.20 3.42
C THR A 108 8.08 -5.21 4.30
N ASN A 109 8.12 -4.48 5.42
CA ASN A 109 7.05 -4.49 6.43
C ASN A 109 5.76 -3.86 5.89
N ILE A 110 5.85 -2.66 5.30
CA ILE A 110 4.66 -1.99 4.76
C ILE A 110 4.13 -2.69 3.50
N GLY A 111 5.01 -3.33 2.71
CA GLY A 111 4.60 -4.14 1.56
C GLY A 111 3.78 -5.37 1.96
N LYS A 112 4.22 -6.12 2.97
CA LYS A 112 3.48 -7.28 3.51
C LYS A 112 2.13 -6.87 4.07
N GLU A 113 2.08 -5.78 4.83
CA GLU A 113 0.82 -5.26 5.37
C GLU A 113 -0.12 -4.81 4.24
N ALA A 114 0.40 -4.11 3.23
CA ALA A 114 -0.38 -3.66 2.09
C ALA A 114 -0.99 -4.83 1.31
N LEU A 115 -0.20 -5.88 1.03
CA LEU A 115 -0.70 -7.08 0.34
C LEU A 115 -1.74 -7.83 1.20
N SER A 116 -1.49 -7.95 2.50
CA SER A 116 -2.42 -8.58 3.46
C SER A 116 -3.78 -7.88 3.47
N LEU A 117 -3.79 -6.54 3.57
CA LEU A 117 -5.00 -5.73 3.56
C LEU A 117 -5.67 -5.68 2.18
N LEU A 118 -4.90 -5.78 1.09
CA LEU A 118 -5.44 -5.88 -0.25
C LEU A 118 -6.27 -7.18 -0.39
N GLY A 119 -5.75 -8.29 0.15
CA GLY A 119 -6.45 -9.58 0.17
C GLY A 119 -6.47 -10.31 -1.18
N SER A 120 -5.68 -9.83 -2.14
CA SER A 120 -5.49 -10.41 -3.48
C SER A 120 -4.06 -10.15 -3.96
N PRO A 121 -3.60 -10.80 -5.04
CA PRO A 121 -2.39 -10.38 -5.72
C PRO A 121 -2.46 -8.89 -6.12
N ALA A 122 -1.34 -8.18 -5.96
CA ALA A 122 -1.23 -6.80 -6.42
C ALA A 122 -1.04 -6.76 -7.94
N GLU A 123 -1.78 -5.88 -8.62
CA GLU A 123 -1.60 -5.59 -10.05
C GLU A 123 -0.88 -4.28 -10.28
N SER A 124 -1.06 -3.30 -9.40
CA SER A 124 -0.34 -2.02 -9.47
C SER A 124 0.39 -1.75 -8.19
N TYR A 125 1.42 -0.93 -8.30
CA TYR A 125 2.10 -0.40 -7.13
C TYR A 125 2.47 1.08 -7.29
N GLY A 126 2.81 1.68 -6.17
CA GLY A 126 3.31 3.05 -6.08
C GLY A 126 4.02 3.25 -4.74
N LYS A 127 4.86 4.28 -4.67
CA LYS A 127 5.50 4.70 -3.41
C LYS A 127 5.39 6.20 -3.24
N ALA A 128 5.39 6.67 -2.01
CA ALA A 128 5.45 8.10 -1.75
C ALA A 128 6.19 8.38 -0.45
N GLY A 129 6.47 9.66 -0.20
CA GLY A 129 7.01 10.05 1.08
C GLY A 129 6.83 11.52 1.43
N LEU A 130 6.80 11.79 2.73
CA LEU A 130 6.81 13.13 3.30
C LEU A 130 8.01 13.29 4.23
N VAL A 131 8.66 14.45 4.22
CA VAL A 131 9.65 14.85 5.22
C VAL A 131 9.13 16.02 6.03
N GLY A 132 9.26 15.92 7.36
CA GLY A 132 8.93 16.98 8.29
C GLY A 132 9.79 18.23 8.11
N THR A 133 9.31 19.35 8.64
CA THR A 133 9.88 20.69 8.41
C THR A 133 11.31 20.90 8.93
N SER A 134 11.85 20.01 9.76
CA SER A 134 13.25 20.04 10.20
C SER A 134 14.16 19.15 9.34
N GLY A 135 13.64 18.42 8.37
CA GLY A 135 14.43 17.70 7.38
C GLY A 135 14.54 18.41 6.03
N GLU A 136 15.12 17.73 5.05
CA GLU A 136 15.16 18.16 3.64
C GLU A 136 14.68 17.05 2.70
N GLN A 137 14.46 17.42 1.43
CA GLN A 137 13.95 16.54 0.38
C GLN A 137 14.77 15.24 0.24
N GLU A 138 16.09 15.33 0.38
CA GLU A 138 17.00 14.21 0.21
C GLU A 138 16.85 13.16 1.32
N HIS A 139 16.42 13.56 2.53
CA HIS A 139 16.13 12.61 3.61
C HIS A 139 14.98 11.67 3.25
N ILE A 140 13.91 12.18 2.61
CA ILE A 140 12.81 11.31 2.19
C ILE A 140 13.15 10.54 0.92
N ASN A 141 13.89 11.13 -0.02
CA ASN A 141 14.39 10.40 -1.19
C ASN A 141 15.27 9.21 -0.77
N ALA A 142 16.10 9.37 0.27
CA ALA A 142 16.90 8.31 0.87
C ALA A 142 16.04 7.14 1.39
N ALA A 143 14.85 7.42 1.93
CA ALA A 143 13.95 6.41 2.48
C ALA A 143 13.16 5.62 1.41
N VAL A 144 13.13 6.10 0.16
CA VAL A 144 12.39 5.48 -0.94
C VAL A 144 13.27 5.16 -2.15
N THR A 145 14.56 4.88 -1.95
CA THR A 145 15.50 4.50 -3.01
C THR A 145 15.20 3.12 -3.62
N SER A 146 16.09 2.62 -4.48
CA SER A 146 16.01 1.26 -5.02
C SER A 146 16.10 0.18 -3.93
N ILE A 147 16.74 0.45 -2.80
CA ILE A 147 16.82 -0.51 -1.67
C ILE A 147 15.40 -0.76 -1.12
N PHE A 148 14.69 0.30 -0.79
CA PHE A 148 13.27 0.24 -0.45
C PHE A 148 12.45 -0.44 -1.55
N GLY A 149 12.63 0.01 -2.81
CA GLY A 149 11.83 -0.46 -3.93
C GLY A 149 11.96 -1.96 -4.20
N ASN A 150 13.17 -2.51 -4.09
CA ASN A 150 13.42 -3.95 -4.25
C ASN A 150 12.78 -4.74 -3.11
N ALA A 151 13.02 -4.32 -1.86
CA ALA A 151 12.43 -4.98 -0.69
C ALA A 151 10.89 -4.96 -0.71
N PHE A 152 10.30 -3.86 -1.18
CA PHE A 152 8.86 -3.75 -1.36
C PHE A 152 8.33 -4.69 -2.46
N ARG A 153 8.96 -4.74 -3.65
CA ARG A 153 8.58 -5.67 -4.72
C ARG A 153 8.64 -7.12 -4.25
N ASP A 154 9.72 -7.52 -3.60
CA ASP A 154 9.89 -8.86 -3.07
C ASP A 154 8.76 -9.23 -2.09
N ALA A 155 8.34 -8.27 -1.26
CA ALA A 155 7.26 -8.46 -0.30
C ALA A 155 5.87 -8.64 -0.93
N ILE A 156 5.65 -8.13 -2.15
CA ILE A 156 4.33 -8.17 -2.82
C ILE A 156 4.23 -9.17 -3.97
N GLY A 157 5.25 -10.01 -4.16
CA GLY A 157 5.28 -11.01 -5.24
C GLY A 157 5.88 -10.52 -6.55
N GLY A 158 6.77 -9.53 -6.49
CA GLY A 158 7.59 -9.05 -7.61
C GLY A 158 7.02 -7.84 -8.34
N GLY A 159 7.53 -7.62 -9.56
CA GLY A 159 7.11 -6.56 -10.47
C GLY A 159 8.30 -5.87 -11.13
N ASP A 160 8.36 -5.93 -12.46
CA ASP A 160 9.53 -5.50 -13.23
C ASP A 160 9.54 -4.00 -13.57
N ALA A 161 8.37 -3.35 -13.53
CA ALA A 161 8.23 -1.95 -13.89
C ALA A 161 8.99 -1.01 -12.92
N TRP A 162 9.16 0.24 -13.31
CA TRP A 162 9.62 1.27 -12.38
C TRP A 162 8.48 1.63 -11.40
N ILE A 163 8.76 1.64 -10.09
CA ILE A 163 7.77 2.06 -9.09
C ILE A 163 7.56 3.57 -9.20
N THR A 164 6.35 3.97 -9.58
CA THR A 164 5.92 5.37 -9.61
C THR A 164 6.04 6.00 -8.23
N SER A 165 6.56 7.23 -8.16
CA SER A 165 6.90 7.85 -6.88
C SER A 165 6.65 9.36 -6.81
N VAL A 166 6.27 9.83 -5.62
CA VAL A 166 6.24 11.26 -5.27
C VAL A 166 6.80 11.47 -3.86
N THR A 167 7.63 12.49 -3.68
CA THR A 167 8.18 12.86 -2.37
C THR A 167 8.14 14.37 -2.21
N LYS A 168 7.80 14.87 -1.01
CA LYS A 168 7.84 16.31 -0.74
C LYS A 168 8.08 16.65 0.73
N PRO A 169 8.61 17.85 1.04
CA PRO A 169 8.60 18.39 2.38
C PRO A 169 7.19 18.84 2.73
N ALA A 170 6.77 18.64 3.97
CA ALA A 170 5.43 18.94 4.42
C ALA A 170 5.35 19.17 5.93
N ALA A 171 4.36 19.94 6.35
CA ALA A 171 3.87 19.95 7.72
C ALA A 171 2.92 18.75 7.96
N ALA A 172 2.57 18.52 9.23
CA ALA A 172 1.56 17.53 9.60
C ALA A 172 0.22 17.79 8.88
N ASP A 173 -0.54 16.71 8.63
CA ASP A 173 -1.84 16.72 7.92
C ASP A 173 -1.77 17.11 6.44
N ALA A 174 -0.56 17.18 5.85
CA ALA A 174 -0.44 17.34 4.41
C ALA A 174 -0.98 16.11 3.67
N THR A 175 -1.69 16.36 2.58
CA THR A 175 -2.15 15.34 1.64
C THR A 175 -1.05 14.98 0.65
N ILE A 176 -1.03 13.72 0.20
CA ILE A 176 -0.18 13.25 -0.90
C ILE A 176 -0.91 12.22 -1.74
N ASP A 177 -0.82 12.36 -3.06
CA ASP A 177 -1.40 11.43 -4.02
C ASP A 177 -0.35 10.42 -4.46
N VAL A 178 -0.51 9.16 -4.08
CA VAL A 178 0.43 8.09 -4.45
C VAL A 178 0.08 7.59 -5.84
N PRO A 179 0.91 7.85 -6.87
CA PRO A 179 0.62 7.37 -8.22
C PRO A 179 0.79 5.86 -8.29
N LEU A 180 -0.15 5.19 -8.96
CA LEU A 180 -0.16 3.75 -9.21
C LEU A 180 0.02 3.48 -10.71
N ALA A 181 0.82 2.47 -11.01
CA ALA A 181 0.94 1.91 -12.36
C ALA A 181 1.06 0.38 -12.31
N PHE A 182 0.76 -0.28 -13.43
CA PHE A 182 0.87 -1.73 -13.52
C PHE A 182 2.29 -2.20 -13.17
N LYS A 183 2.38 -3.18 -12.27
CA LYS A 183 3.63 -3.54 -11.61
C LYS A 183 4.65 -4.23 -12.52
N ASP A 184 4.20 -4.84 -13.61
CA ASP A 184 5.06 -5.62 -14.51
C ASP A 184 5.42 -4.83 -15.78
N GLU A 185 4.62 -3.84 -16.18
CA GLU A 185 4.89 -2.99 -17.35
C GLU A 185 4.21 -1.61 -17.23
N ILE A 186 5.02 -0.57 -17.10
CA ILE A 186 4.54 0.81 -16.89
C ILE A 186 3.70 1.32 -18.07
N TRP A 187 3.78 0.74 -19.26
CA TRP A 187 2.98 1.19 -20.41
C TRP A 187 1.56 0.62 -20.46
N VAL A 188 1.19 -0.27 -19.52
CA VAL A 188 -0.18 -0.79 -19.41
C VAL A 188 -1.13 0.29 -18.86
N ARG A 189 -1.81 0.97 -19.78
CA ARG A 189 -2.52 2.25 -19.51
C ARG A 189 -3.79 2.11 -18.69
N SER A 190 -4.38 0.92 -18.63
CA SER A 190 -5.56 0.65 -17.81
C SER A 190 -5.31 0.83 -16.31
N HIS A 191 -4.04 0.87 -15.89
CA HIS A 191 -3.63 0.84 -14.47
C HIS A 191 -3.08 2.16 -13.95
N TYR A 192 -3.01 3.20 -14.78
CA TYR A 192 -2.70 4.55 -14.29
C TYR A 192 -3.79 5.05 -13.36
N ASP A 193 -3.46 5.23 -12.09
CA ASP A 193 -4.40 5.67 -11.07
C ASP A 193 -3.63 6.33 -9.92
N ALA A 194 -4.32 6.74 -8.87
CA ALA A 194 -3.70 7.18 -7.63
C ALA A 194 -4.57 6.81 -6.41
N ILE A 195 -3.97 6.88 -5.23
CA ILE A 195 -4.69 6.90 -3.95
C ILE A 195 -4.19 8.08 -3.12
N THR A 196 -5.11 8.89 -2.59
CA THR A 196 -4.80 10.02 -1.72
C THR A 196 -4.62 9.54 -0.28
N VAL A 197 -3.57 10.02 0.37
CA VAL A 197 -3.22 9.73 1.76
C VAL A 197 -3.07 11.05 2.53
N HIS A 198 -3.51 11.06 3.78
CA HIS A 198 -3.17 12.11 4.75
C HIS A 198 -3.15 11.51 6.16
N ILE A 199 -2.29 12.07 7.03
CA ILE A 199 -2.16 11.64 8.42
C ILE A 199 -2.27 12.88 9.31
N PRO A 200 -3.33 13.02 10.13
CA PRO A 200 -3.61 14.26 10.85
C PRO A 200 -2.47 14.80 11.75
N ASP A 201 -1.63 13.91 12.29
CA ASP A 201 -0.53 14.27 13.20
C ASP A 201 0.86 13.92 12.63
N ALA A 202 0.99 13.70 11.32
CA ALA A 202 2.28 13.35 10.72
C ALA A 202 2.50 14.00 9.34
N PRO A 203 3.77 14.24 8.96
CA PRO A 203 4.98 14.11 9.79
C PRO A 203 5.05 15.19 10.88
N HIS A 204 5.55 14.84 12.07
CA HIS A 204 6.14 15.85 12.96
C HIS A 204 7.40 16.43 12.29
N SER A 205 7.91 17.54 12.83
CA SER A 205 9.05 18.26 12.23
C SER A 205 10.28 17.38 12.04
N ASP A 206 10.50 16.41 12.92
CA ASP A 206 11.63 15.49 12.97
C ASP A 206 11.32 14.09 12.42
N GLU A 207 10.33 13.97 11.55
CA GLU A 207 9.86 12.67 11.03
C GLU A 207 9.90 12.56 9.51
N LEU A 208 9.87 11.31 9.07
CA LEU A 208 9.56 10.92 7.70
C LEU A 208 8.25 10.10 7.71
N VAL A 209 7.44 10.26 6.68
CA VAL A 209 6.36 9.32 6.36
C VAL A 209 6.77 8.57 5.10
N VAL A 210 7.00 7.26 5.21
CA VAL A 210 7.31 6.37 4.08
C VAL A 210 6.06 5.61 3.68
N ILE A 211 5.67 5.66 2.41
CA ILE A 211 4.38 5.17 1.95
C ILE A 211 4.58 4.17 0.80
N ALA A 212 3.89 3.05 0.86
CA ALA A 212 3.72 2.12 -0.26
C ALA A 212 2.23 1.95 -0.53
N ALA A 213 1.87 1.85 -1.81
CA ALA A 213 0.50 1.60 -2.24
C ALA A 213 0.42 0.48 -3.27
N VAL A 214 -0.70 -0.24 -3.25
CA VAL A 214 -1.03 -1.33 -4.19
C VAL A 214 -2.50 -1.27 -4.61
N SER A 215 -2.83 -1.80 -5.78
CA SER A 215 -4.22 -2.08 -6.18
C SER A 215 -4.39 -3.48 -6.74
N ASN A 216 -5.61 -4.00 -6.67
CA ASN A 216 -5.95 -5.37 -7.10
C ASN A 216 -6.26 -5.48 -8.60
N ARG A 217 -6.55 -4.37 -9.28
CA ARG A 217 -6.90 -4.34 -10.71
C ARG A 217 -6.72 -2.96 -11.34
N GLY A 218 -6.89 -2.89 -12.65
CA GLY A 218 -6.99 -1.63 -13.41
C GLY A 218 -8.31 -0.91 -13.18
N ARG A 219 -8.42 0.32 -13.69
CA ARG A 219 -9.61 1.17 -13.55
C ARG A 219 -10.85 0.50 -14.16
N ILE A 220 -11.98 0.53 -13.43
CA ILE A 220 -13.26 -0.11 -13.83
C ILE A 220 -13.68 0.29 -15.25
N ASN A 221 -13.65 1.59 -15.57
CA ASN A 221 -14.06 2.08 -16.90
C ASN A 221 -12.86 2.38 -17.83
N ALA A 222 -11.76 1.63 -17.76
CA ALA A 222 -10.60 1.86 -18.62
C ALA A 222 -10.95 1.69 -20.13
N ARG A 223 -10.85 2.78 -20.91
CA ARG A 223 -11.30 2.82 -22.33
C ARG A 223 -10.51 3.78 -23.23
N VAL A 224 -9.25 4.05 -22.88
CA VAL A 224 -8.41 5.04 -23.56
C VAL A 224 -7.25 4.39 -24.34
N GLY A 225 -7.43 3.12 -24.73
CA GLY A 225 -6.46 2.30 -25.44
C GLY A 225 -5.11 2.16 -24.71
N GLY A 226 -4.06 1.87 -25.47
CA GLY A 226 -2.70 1.64 -24.96
C GLY A 226 -2.39 0.15 -24.86
N LEU A 227 -1.18 -0.18 -24.41
CA LEU A 227 -0.82 -1.57 -24.17
C LEU A 227 -1.77 -2.15 -23.13
N SER A 228 -2.38 -3.28 -23.45
CA SER A 228 -3.20 -4.05 -22.53
C SER A 228 -2.35 -5.08 -21.76
N LYS A 229 -2.87 -5.55 -20.62
CA LYS A 229 -2.26 -6.67 -19.89
C LYS A 229 -2.13 -7.92 -20.77
N THR A 230 -3.13 -8.19 -21.60
CA THR A 230 -3.15 -9.36 -22.48
C THR A 230 -2.05 -9.28 -23.53
N GLU A 231 -1.92 -8.14 -24.23
CA GLU A 231 -0.84 -7.95 -25.21
C GLU A 231 0.55 -8.01 -24.56
N PHE A 232 0.70 -7.52 -23.32
CA PHE A 232 1.94 -7.66 -22.56
C PHE A 232 2.24 -9.13 -22.24
N ALA A 233 1.26 -9.90 -21.77
CA ALA A 233 1.43 -11.33 -21.46
C ALA A 233 1.81 -12.14 -22.72
N GLU A 234 1.13 -11.90 -23.84
CA GLU A 234 1.41 -12.56 -25.12
C GLU A 234 2.84 -12.30 -25.62
N ARG A 235 3.35 -11.07 -25.46
CA ARG A 235 4.73 -10.70 -25.85
C ARG A 235 5.79 -11.37 -24.99
N ASN A 236 5.48 -11.69 -23.75
CA ASN A 236 6.42 -12.25 -22.78
C ASN A 236 6.23 -13.76 -22.56
N GLY A 237 5.35 -14.41 -23.34
CA GLY A 237 5.15 -15.86 -23.32
C GLY A 237 4.74 -16.41 -21.95
N SER A 238 3.99 -15.62 -21.17
CA SER A 238 3.56 -15.93 -19.79
C SER A 238 2.05 -16.14 -19.70
#